data_AF-A0A1L7D6Y1-F1
#
_entry.id   AF-A0A1L7D6Y1-F1
#
_cell.length_a   1.000
_cell.length_b   1.000
_cell.length_c   1.000
_cell.angle_alpha   90.00
_cell.angle_beta   90.00
_cell.angle_gamma   90.00
#
_symmetry.space_group_name_H-M   'P 1'
#
loop_
_entity.id
_entity.type
_entity.pdbx_description
1 polymer ?
#
loop_
_entity_poly.entity_id
_entity_poly.type
_entity_poly.pdbx_seq_one_letter_code
_entity_poly.pdbx_strand_id
1 'polypeptide(L)'
;MPTQVYEAVMIRNEGRCEAGLKCCTGLAQEWHHRQRRQQGNDTIPNGAALCSACHRYITDHSPREGRDLGLIVHSHHPNPAEVPMSVRGRWVILTEDGSYEPAPEVV
;
A
#
# COMPACT_ATOMS: atom_id res chain seq x y z
N MET A 1 7.51 -13.66 -0.77
CA MET A 1 6.12 -13.50 -0.35
C MET A 1 5.31 -14.75 -0.67
N PRO A 2 4.57 -15.31 0.30
CA PRO A 2 3.64 -16.42 0.08
C PRO A 2 2.53 -16.06 -0.93
N THR A 3 2.09 -17.02 -1.75
CA THR A 3 1.05 -16.80 -2.78
C THR A 3 -0.24 -16.23 -2.19
N GLN A 4 -0.72 -16.77 -1.07
CA GLN A 4 -1.93 -16.30 -0.40
C GLN A 4 -1.85 -14.83 0.04
N VAL A 5 -0.65 -14.38 0.46
CA VAL A 5 -0.42 -12.98 0.86
C VAL A 5 -0.47 -12.10 -0.37
N TYR A 6 0.21 -12.51 -1.45
CA TYR A 6 0.18 -11.82 -2.75
C TYR A 6 -1.24 -11.63 -3.26
N GLU A 7 -2.00 -12.72 -3.35
CA GLU A 7 -3.37 -12.72 -3.86
C GLU A 7 -4.27 -11.82 -3.01
N ALA A 8 -4.20 -11.93 -1.68
CA ALA A 8 -5.02 -11.14 -0.76
C ALA A 8 -4.90 -9.64 -1.04
N VAL A 9 -3.70 -9.09 -1.18
CA VAL A 9 -3.54 -7.64 -1.48
C VAL A 9 -3.90 -7.33 -2.92
N MET A 10 -3.50 -8.16 -3.88
CA MET A 10 -3.78 -7.88 -5.29
C MET A 10 -5.28 -7.84 -5.58
N ILE A 11 -6.10 -8.58 -4.83
CA ILE A 11 -7.57 -8.58 -4.96
C ILE A 11 -8.30 -7.74 -3.92
N ARG A 12 -7.62 -7.25 -2.86
CA ARG A 12 -8.21 -6.47 -1.75
C ARG A 12 -9.09 -5.31 -2.20
N ASN A 13 -8.70 -4.65 -3.28
CA ASN A 13 -9.47 -3.55 -3.89
C ASN A 13 -10.11 -3.96 -5.22
N GLU A 14 -10.66 -5.18 -5.30
CA GLU A 14 -11.30 -5.73 -6.50
C GLU A 14 -10.36 -5.75 -7.73
N GLY A 15 -9.05 -5.97 -7.51
CA GLY A 15 -8.05 -5.92 -8.58
C GLY A 15 -7.70 -4.51 -9.08
N ARG A 16 -8.18 -3.46 -8.42
CA ARG A 16 -7.90 -2.05 -8.79
C ARG A 16 -6.69 -1.51 -8.05
N CYS A 17 -6.00 -0.57 -8.68
CA CYS A 17 -4.91 0.18 -8.07
C CYS A 17 -5.39 0.91 -6.80
N GLU A 18 -4.72 0.63 -5.68
CA GLU A 18 -5.04 1.20 -4.37
C GLU A 18 -4.61 2.66 -4.24
N ALA A 19 -3.54 3.10 -4.92
CA ALA A 19 -3.08 4.49 -4.81
C ALA A 19 -4.07 5.50 -5.47
N GLY A 20 -4.55 5.21 -6.68
CA GLY A 20 -5.54 6.06 -7.35
C GLY A 20 -5.08 7.49 -7.66
N LEU A 21 -3.77 7.72 -7.84
CA LEU A 21 -3.20 9.04 -8.13
C LEU A 21 -3.62 9.57 -9.51
N LYS A 22 -3.28 10.83 -9.83
CA LYS A 22 -3.60 11.44 -11.14
C LYS A 22 -3.07 10.64 -12.35
N CYS A 23 -1.96 9.92 -12.19
CA CYS A 23 -1.36 9.07 -13.22
C CYS A 23 -1.92 7.63 -13.25
N CYS A 24 -2.93 7.31 -12.45
CA CYS A 24 -3.46 5.96 -12.28
C CYS A 24 -4.08 5.41 -13.57
N THR A 25 -3.74 4.18 -13.93
CA THR A 25 -4.29 3.45 -15.09
C THR A 25 -5.43 2.49 -14.72
N GLY A 26 -5.79 2.41 -13.43
CA GLY A 26 -7.01 1.76 -12.94
C GLY A 26 -6.78 0.38 -12.32
N LEU A 27 -6.13 -0.54 -13.04
CA LEU A 27 -5.93 -1.93 -12.59
C LEU A 27 -4.63 -2.10 -11.82
N ALA A 28 -4.63 -2.93 -10.78
CA ALA A 28 -3.42 -3.36 -10.10
C ALA A 28 -2.63 -4.31 -11.02
N GLN A 29 -1.32 -4.10 -11.08
CA GLN A 29 -0.39 -4.82 -11.94
C GLN A 29 0.82 -5.32 -11.15
N GLU A 30 1.15 -4.63 -10.06
CA GLU A 30 2.36 -4.83 -9.30
C GLU A 30 2.05 -4.80 -7.80
N TRP A 31 2.69 -5.72 -7.08
CA TRP A 31 2.78 -5.63 -5.64
C TRP A 31 3.86 -4.64 -5.25
N HIS A 32 3.50 -3.65 -4.43
CA HIS A 32 4.41 -2.70 -3.83
C HIS A 32 4.61 -3.00 -2.34
N HIS A 33 5.85 -3.18 -1.91
CA HIS A 33 6.20 -3.20 -0.49
C HIS A 33 6.23 -1.78 0.06
N ARG A 34 5.30 -1.46 0.99
CA ARG A 34 5.22 -0.14 1.62
C ARG A 34 6.47 0.16 2.43
N GLN A 35 6.88 -0.77 3.28
CA GLN A 35 8.18 -0.77 3.93
C GLN A 35 9.13 -1.69 3.16
N ARG A 36 10.36 -1.23 2.93
CA ARG A 36 11.40 -1.98 2.22
C ARG A 36 11.44 -3.45 2.69
N ARG A 37 11.54 -4.36 1.73
CA ARG A 37 11.62 -5.81 1.96
C ARG A 37 12.75 -6.17 2.92
N GLN A 38 12.39 -6.93 3.95
CA GLN A 38 13.26 -7.51 4.98
C GLN A 38 12.82 -8.96 5.24
N GLN A 39 13.61 -9.71 6.01
CA GLN A 39 13.22 -11.07 6.38
C GLN A 39 11.98 -11.02 7.28
N GLY A 40 10.92 -11.72 6.90
CA GLY A 40 9.70 -11.85 7.72
C GLY A 40 8.66 -10.71 7.57
N ASN A 41 8.88 -9.71 6.71
CA ASN A 41 7.92 -8.60 6.51
C ASN A 41 7.10 -8.67 5.20
N ASP A 42 7.03 -9.85 4.58
CA ASP A 42 6.11 -10.13 3.47
C ASP A 42 4.69 -10.38 4.04
N THR A 43 4.09 -9.34 4.64
CA THR A 43 2.75 -9.36 5.26
C THR A 43 1.73 -8.58 4.43
N ILE A 44 0.44 -8.85 4.66
CA ILE A 44 -0.66 -8.19 3.94
C ILE A 44 -0.67 -6.66 4.17
N PRO A 45 -0.47 -6.15 5.40
CA PRO A 45 -0.42 -4.71 5.64
C PRO A 45 0.82 -4.01 5.08
N ASN A 46 1.88 -4.77 4.78
CA ASN A 46 3.07 -4.23 4.12
C ASN A 46 2.95 -4.20 2.58
N GLY A 47 1.88 -4.76 2.03
CA GLY A 47 1.60 -4.75 0.60
C GLY A 47 0.63 -3.66 0.18
N ALA A 48 0.87 -3.09 -0.99
CA ALA A 48 -0.10 -2.32 -1.75
C ALA A 48 -0.19 -2.81 -3.21
N ALA A 49 -1.41 -2.97 -3.72
CA ALA A 49 -1.66 -3.37 -5.10
C ALA A 49 -1.73 -2.14 -5.99
N LEU A 50 -0.70 -1.92 -6.82
CA LEU A 50 -0.55 -0.70 -7.61
C LEU A 50 -0.54 -0.99 -9.10
N CYS A 51 -1.00 -0.03 -9.89
CA CYS A 51 -0.67 -0.01 -11.31
C CYS A 51 0.78 0.46 -11.49
N SER A 52 1.44 0.06 -12.58
CA SER A 52 2.85 0.41 -12.84
C SER A 52 3.08 1.93 -12.88
N ALA A 53 2.10 2.71 -13.35
CA ALA A 53 2.21 4.16 -13.41
C ALA A 53 2.22 4.80 -12.01
N CYS A 54 1.34 4.37 -11.09
CA CYS A 54 1.34 4.84 -9.71
C CYS A 54 2.58 4.36 -8.96
N HIS A 55 2.98 3.10 -9.15
CA HIS A 55 4.16 2.55 -8.50
C HIS A 55 5.42 3.35 -8.89
N ARG A 56 5.66 3.54 -10.19
CA ARG A 56 6.78 4.35 -10.68
C ARG A 56 6.71 5.79 -10.19
N TYR A 57 5.51 6.39 -10.13
CA TYR A 57 5.36 7.75 -9.64
C TYR A 57 5.86 7.91 -8.20
N ILE A 58 5.42 7.04 -7.29
CA ILE A 58 5.81 7.14 -5.88
C ILE A 58 7.28 6.73 -5.65
N THR A 59 7.88 5.89 -6.49
CA THR A 59 9.29 5.50 -6.30
C THR A 59 10.29 6.44 -6.96
N ASP A 60 9.97 6.97 -8.14
CA ASP A 60 10.95 7.65 -8.99
C ASP A 60 10.69 9.15 -9.08
N HIS A 61 9.43 9.58 -9.02
CA HIS A 61 9.04 10.97 -9.25
C HIS A 61 8.72 11.73 -7.95
N SER A 62 7.98 11.12 -7.04
CA SER A 62 7.58 11.74 -5.77
C SER A 62 7.54 10.74 -4.59
N PRO A 63 8.70 10.26 -4.10
CA PRO A 63 8.76 9.47 -2.86
C PRO A 63 8.24 10.20 -1.63
N ARG A 64 8.27 11.53 -1.64
CA ARG A 64 7.66 12.34 -0.60
C ARG A 64 6.15 12.12 -0.55
N GLU A 65 5.46 12.25 -1.68
CA GLU A 65 4.01 12.01 -1.74
C GLU A 65 3.66 10.56 -1.43
N GLY A 66 4.50 9.60 -1.84
CA GLY A 66 4.36 8.20 -1.42
C GLY A 66 4.37 8.04 0.10
N ARG A 67 5.24 8.75 0.82
CA ARG A 67 5.25 8.76 2.30
C ARG A 67 4.05 9.50 2.87
N ASP A 68 3.72 10.66 2.32
CA ASP A 68 2.61 11.50 2.77
C ASP A 68 1.26 10.79 2.61
N LEU A 69 1.15 9.80 1.70
CA LEU A 69 -0.03 8.95 1.47
C LEU A 69 0.05 7.59 2.17
N GLY A 70 1.11 7.30 2.92
CA GLY A 70 1.32 6.01 3.58
C GLY A 70 1.60 4.84 2.62
N LEU A 71 1.85 5.12 1.33
CA LEU A 71 2.27 4.12 0.35
C LEU A 71 3.74 3.72 0.56
N ILE A 72 4.56 4.60 1.15
CA ILE A 72 5.94 4.31 1.55
C ILE A 72 6.09 4.52 3.05
N VAL A 73 6.57 3.49 3.75
CA VAL A 73 6.83 3.47 5.19
C VAL A 73 8.34 3.38 5.42
N HIS A 74 8.85 4.21 6.35
CA HIS A 74 10.28 4.22 6.67
C HIS A 74 10.75 2.86 7.19
N SER A 75 11.97 2.44 6.86
CA SER A 75 12.53 1.15 7.29
C SER A 75 12.75 1.02 8.81
N HIS A 76 12.73 2.14 9.53
CA HIS A 76 12.83 2.18 10.99
C HIS A 76 11.47 2.23 11.70
N HIS A 77 10.36 2.30 10.95
CA HIS A 77 9.04 2.16 11.57
C HIS A 77 8.89 0.72 12.10
N PRO A 78 8.47 0.51 13.36
CA PRO A 78 8.42 -0.82 13.95
C PRO A 78 7.47 -1.75 13.21
N ASN A 79 6.35 -1.22 12.70
CA ASN A 79 5.31 -2.02 12.07
C ASN A 79 4.59 -1.22 10.96
N PRO A 80 4.60 -1.66 9.68
CA PRO A 80 3.88 -0.97 8.61
C PRO A 80 2.34 -1.08 8.73
N ALA A 81 1.81 -2.03 9.51
CA ALA A 81 0.37 -2.16 9.74
C ALA A 81 -0.21 -1.00 10.57
N GLU A 82 0.62 -0.33 11.37
CA GLU A 82 0.22 0.81 12.21
C GLU A 82 0.19 2.14 11.45
N VAL A 83 0.71 2.17 10.21
CA VAL A 83 0.73 3.38 9.39
C VAL A 83 -0.50 3.40 8.50
N PRO A 84 -1.40 4.40 8.61
CA PRO A 84 -2.52 4.55 7.69
C PRO A 84 -2.06 4.68 6.23
N MET A 85 -2.88 4.20 5.30
CA MET A 85 -2.67 4.36 3.87
C MET A 85 -3.88 5.07 3.24
N SER A 86 -3.63 5.99 2.32
CA SER A 86 -4.68 6.58 1.50
C SER A 86 -4.99 5.66 0.32
N VAL A 87 -6.08 4.90 0.45
CA VAL A 87 -6.62 4.07 -0.64
C VAL A 87 -7.58 4.92 -1.45
N ARG A 88 -7.12 5.37 -2.62
CA ARG A 88 -7.90 6.19 -3.57
C ARG A 88 -8.57 7.41 -2.92
N GLY A 89 -7.87 8.07 -1.99
CA GLY A 89 -8.35 9.23 -1.26
C GLY A 89 -9.05 8.94 0.07
N ARG A 90 -9.26 7.66 0.42
CA ARG A 90 -9.81 7.24 1.72
C ARG A 90 -8.69 6.73 2.62
N TRP A 91 -8.55 7.33 3.80
CA TRP A 91 -7.59 6.91 4.81
C TRP A 91 -8.06 5.66 5.58
N VAL A 92 -7.24 4.62 5.57
CA VAL A 92 -7.55 3.31 6.19
C VAL A 92 -6.32 2.72 6.89
N ILE A 93 -6.57 1.85 7.87
CA ILE A 93 -5.60 0.87 8.36
C ILE A 93 -5.74 -0.41 7.52
N LEU A 94 -4.60 -0.97 7.13
CA LEU A 94 -4.55 -2.26 6.43
C LEU A 94 -4.45 -3.37 7.46
N THR A 95 -5.42 -4.27 7.46
CA THR A 95 -5.50 -5.38 8.43
C THR A 95 -4.84 -6.64 7.88
N GLU A 96 -4.50 -7.56 8.79
CA GLU A 96 -3.86 -8.85 8.43
C GLU A 96 -4.80 -9.81 7.68
N ASP A 97 -6.12 -9.60 7.73
CA ASP A 97 -7.09 -10.39 6.97
C ASP A 97 -7.32 -9.88 5.55
N GLY A 98 -6.64 -8.78 5.16
CA GLY A 98 -6.78 -8.18 3.84
C GLY A 98 -7.99 -7.28 3.68
N SER A 99 -8.61 -6.83 4.78
CA SER A 99 -9.65 -5.80 4.75
C SER A 99 -9.10 -4.40 5.03
N TYR A 100 -10.02 -3.44 5.20
CA TYR A 100 -9.71 -2.06 5.54
C TYR A 100 -10.50 -1.66 6.78
N GLU A 101 -9.82 -1.09 7.75
CA GLU A 101 -10.46 -0.38 8.86
C GLU A 101 -10.34 1.14 8.64
N PRO A 102 -11.34 1.96 9.00
CA PRO A 102 -11.18 3.41 8.99
C PRO A 102 -9.97 3.83 9.81
N ALA A 103 -9.11 4.70 9.24
CA ALA A 103 -8.03 5.29 10.03
C ALA A 103 -8.64 6.17 11.15
N PRO A 104 -8.05 6.17 12.36
CA PRO A 104 -8.53 7.04 13.43
C PRO A 104 -8.47 8.50 12.98
N GLU A 105 -9.52 9.27 13.29
CA GLU A 105 -9.50 10.72 13.06
C GLU A 105 -8.39 11.34 13.90
N VAL A 106 -7.50 12.08 13.25
CA VAL A 106 -6.52 12.93 13.94
C VAL A 106 -7.31 14.14 14.45
N VAL A 107 -7.65 14.13 15.74
CA VAL A 107 -8.24 15.29 16.44
C VAL A 107 -7.22 16.41 16.60
#